data_AF-A0A7Y2THW9-F1
#
_entry.id   AF-A0A7Y2THW9-F1
#
_cell.length_a   1.000
_cell.length_b   1.000
_cell.length_c   1.000
_cell.angle_alpha   90.00
_cell.angle_beta   90.00
_cell.angle_gamma   90.00
#
_symmetry.space_group_name_H-M   'P 1'
#
loop_
_entity.id
_entity.type
_entity.pdbx_description
1 polymer ?
#
loop_
_entity_poly.entity_id
_entity_poly.type
_entity_poly.pdbx_seq_one_letter_code
_entity_poly.pdbx_strand_id
1 'polypeptide(L)'
;MKLPIPLLLVFLSLSSSLYSAKTVDDIRFIVDPSDKVENNSFQFGIQLFLSNQKIIETKGYLNGTFSWKNIEVQSNQITKIDDGVFFVDHRKIRENNHKVDFIIKIRYKRKNYSYIHSIEFPELDSLTLVNRKLQAYKDNYLRIYGYFSNSKTYLLSSDTEYPGFSSSEITIHAPREVAQNDLFLYYHPQWSELDHDIPIKLTSNQISQEICLRTDYSTPIKIEKIGAYGKNGEDGNSGTSGDDGYEGYPGENGWDGGFGQQPNDVFAYLAEKDGYLLCWLIQDNRQKKYIIDHHGSVTITSKGGEGGDGGNGGEGGQGSHATEEYDAGNGGQGGNGGRGGDGGNGGNIIIYHDLHPDVAKRIIYGKSIGGSPGEGGSGGRGGKDGIEDNSETPILGLLSLIIRTRGPHGDDGKNGSYGEIGNVVYKCMNSEEYVAIHETFNIEL
;
A
#
# COMPACT_ATOMS: atom_id res chain seq x y z
N MET A 1 -36.00 -54.98 102.67
CA MET A 1 -36.44 -54.13 101.56
C MET A 1 -35.22 -53.75 100.72
N LYS A 2 -35.04 -54.40 99.58
CA LYS A 2 -33.99 -54.11 98.58
C LYS A 2 -34.73 -53.86 97.26
N LEU A 3 -34.59 -52.66 96.71
CA LEU A 3 -35.09 -52.26 95.38
C LEU A 3 -34.06 -52.63 94.31
N PRO A 4 -34.45 -53.19 93.14
CA PRO A 4 -33.54 -53.42 92.03
C PRO A 4 -33.45 -52.20 91.11
N ILE A 5 -32.24 -51.98 90.61
CA ILE A 5 -31.81 -50.97 89.64
C ILE A 5 -32.32 -51.37 88.24
N PRO A 6 -32.85 -50.45 87.39
CA PRO A 6 -33.13 -50.77 86.00
C PRO A 6 -31.85 -50.65 85.16
N LEU A 7 -31.61 -51.70 84.37
CA LEU A 7 -30.54 -51.84 83.39
C LEU A 7 -30.82 -50.92 82.19
N LEU A 8 -30.01 -49.87 82.01
CA LEU A 8 -30.07 -48.97 80.85
C LEU A 8 -29.33 -49.61 79.66
N LEU A 9 -30.08 -50.22 78.74
CA LEU A 9 -29.58 -50.74 77.47
C LEU A 9 -29.43 -49.60 76.46
N VAL A 10 -28.21 -49.12 76.26
CA VAL A 10 -27.85 -48.17 75.20
C VAL A 10 -27.75 -48.95 73.88
N PHE A 11 -28.77 -48.83 73.02
CA PHE A 11 -28.68 -49.24 71.62
C PHE A 11 -27.85 -48.20 70.85
N LEU A 12 -26.56 -48.49 70.68
CA LEU A 12 -25.74 -47.87 69.62
C LEU A 12 -26.24 -48.41 68.28
N SER A 13 -27.22 -47.73 67.67
CA SER A 13 -27.51 -47.91 66.26
C SER A 13 -26.32 -47.40 65.47
N LEU A 14 -25.38 -48.31 65.17
CA LEU A 14 -24.48 -48.17 64.03
C LEU A 14 -25.35 -48.16 62.78
N SER A 15 -25.92 -47.00 62.46
CA SER A 15 -26.34 -46.70 61.10
C SER A 15 -25.05 -46.74 60.28
N SER A 16 -24.73 -47.91 59.75
CA SER A 16 -23.90 -48.05 58.58
C SER A 16 -24.60 -47.24 57.50
N SER A 17 -24.27 -45.95 57.45
CA SER A 17 -24.47 -45.13 56.27
C SER A 17 -23.69 -45.84 55.19
N LEU A 18 -24.38 -46.77 54.53
CA LEU A 18 -23.93 -47.41 53.31
C LEU A 18 -23.48 -46.24 52.46
N TYR A 19 -22.15 -46.14 52.29
CA TYR A 19 -21.51 -45.11 51.49
C TYR A 19 -22.02 -45.32 50.07
N SER A 20 -23.19 -44.75 49.77
CA SER A 20 -23.77 -44.80 48.45
C SER A 20 -22.75 -44.14 47.55
N ALA A 21 -22.17 -44.95 46.66
CA ALA A 21 -21.10 -44.51 45.81
C ALA A 21 -21.65 -43.36 44.96
N LYS A 22 -21.23 -42.12 45.23
CA LYS A 22 -21.70 -40.93 44.51
C LYS A 22 -21.61 -41.18 42.99
N THR A 23 -22.76 -41.30 42.36
CA THR A 23 -22.93 -41.45 40.91
C THR A 23 -23.06 -40.07 40.29
N VAL A 24 -22.73 -39.96 39.01
CA VAL A 24 -23.08 -38.79 38.21
C VAL A 24 -24.49 -39.03 37.69
N ASP A 25 -25.39 -38.11 37.99
CA ASP A 25 -26.81 -38.18 37.62
C ASP A 25 -27.09 -37.33 36.37
N ASP A 26 -26.39 -36.21 36.21
CA ASP A 26 -26.50 -35.32 35.04
C ASP A 26 -25.15 -34.70 34.69
N ILE A 27 -24.96 -34.38 33.41
CA ILE A 27 -23.77 -33.72 32.84
C ILE A 27 -24.25 -32.52 32.04
N ARG A 28 -23.75 -31.33 32.37
CA ARG A 28 -24.03 -30.11 31.59
C ARG A 28 -22.77 -29.56 30.96
N PHE A 29 -22.87 -29.23 29.69
CA PHE A 29 -21.84 -28.55 28.93
C PHE A 29 -22.17 -27.06 28.90
N ILE A 30 -21.21 -26.20 29.25
CA ILE A 30 -21.40 -24.75 29.30
C ILE A 30 -20.31 -24.10 28.46
N VAL A 31 -20.70 -23.25 27.51
CA VAL A 31 -19.79 -22.46 26.67
C VAL A 31 -19.88 -21.00 27.10
N ASP A 32 -18.77 -20.27 27.00
CA ASP A 32 -18.75 -18.83 27.23
C ASP A 32 -19.56 -18.09 26.14
N PRO A 33 -20.68 -17.43 26.48
CA PRO A 33 -21.46 -16.66 25.50
C PRO A 33 -20.77 -15.35 25.08
N SER A 34 -19.77 -14.92 25.87
CA SER A 34 -18.98 -13.70 25.66
C SER A 34 -17.75 -13.92 24.81
N ASP A 35 -17.33 -15.17 24.61
CA ASP A 35 -16.22 -15.47 23.72
C ASP A 35 -16.52 -14.95 22.33
N LYS A 36 -15.63 -14.08 21.89
CA LYS A 36 -15.77 -13.39 20.62
C LYS A 36 -15.59 -14.42 19.52
N VAL A 37 -16.61 -14.44 18.65
CA VAL A 37 -16.71 -15.23 17.43
C VAL A 37 -15.49 -15.04 16.50
N GLU A 38 -14.72 -13.98 16.72
CA GLU A 38 -13.53 -13.55 15.95
C GLU A 38 -12.29 -14.46 16.08
N ASN A 39 -12.18 -15.35 17.08
CA ASN A 39 -10.92 -16.08 17.37
C ASN A 39 -10.96 -17.59 17.10
N ASN A 40 -11.99 -18.11 16.42
CA ASN A 40 -12.19 -19.54 16.12
C ASN A 40 -12.07 -20.49 17.34
N SER A 41 -12.12 -19.93 18.56
CA SER A 41 -11.83 -20.62 19.80
C SER A 41 -12.87 -20.24 20.85
N PHE A 42 -13.29 -21.25 21.61
CA PHE A 42 -14.36 -21.15 22.58
C PHE A 42 -13.95 -21.83 23.87
N GLN A 43 -14.01 -21.09 24.95
CA GLN A 43 -13.92 -21.58 26.30
C GLN A 43 -15.21 -22.30 26.67
N PHE A 44 -15.04 -23.42 27.34
CA PHE A 44 -16.13 -24.22 27.83
C PHE A 44 -15.77 -24.89 29.15
N GLY A 45 -16.80 -25.36 29.84
CA GLY A 45 -16.65 -26.20 31.01
C GLY A 45 -17.76 -27.22 31.12
N ILE A 46 -17.56 -28.16 32.03
CA ILE A 46 -18.50 -29.25 32.28
C ILE A 46 -18.88 -29.26 33.75
N GLN A 47 -20.17 -29.29 34.02
CA GLN A 47 -20.74 -29.51 35.35
C GLN A 47 -21.23 -30.94 35.49
N LEU A 48 -20.80 -31.62 36.55
CA LEU A 48 -21.28 -32.95 36.96
C LEU A 48 -22.21 -32.78 38.15
N PHE A 49 -23.46 -33.18 38.00
CA PHE A 49 -24.43 -33.22 39.09
C PHE A 49 -24.41 -34.62 39.69
N LEU A 50 -24.03 -34.71 40.96
CA LEU A 50 -23.94 -35.99 41.66
C LEU A 50 -25.26 -36.33 42.36
N SER A 51 -25.48 -37.62 42.65
CA SER A 51 -26.66 -38.10 43.38
C SER A 51 -26.88 -37.55 44.78
N ASN A 52 -25.88 -36.88 45.36
CA ASN A 52 -26.01 -36.14 46.60
C ASN A 52 -26.25 -34.63 46.40
N GLN A 53 -26.73 -34.23 45.22
CA GLN A 53 -26.97 -32.84 44.80
C GLN A 53 -25.71 -31.95 44.77
N LYS A 54 -24.51 -32.52 44.90
CA LYS A 54 -23.25 -31.77 44.78
C LYS A 54 -22.94 -31.55 43.30
N ILE A 55 -22.56 -30.33 42.95
CA ILE A 55 -22.04 -29.98 41.64
C ILE A 55 -20.50 -30.04 41.67
N ILE A 56 -19.91 -30.63 40.65
CA ILE A 56 -18.46 -30.62 40.40
C ILE A 56 -18.23 -29.96 39.05
N GLU A 57 -17.31 -29.01 39.00
CA GLU A 57 -17.03 -28.21 37.80
C GLU A 57 -15.59 -28.42 37.34
N THR A 58 -15.37 -28.30 36.04
CA THR A 58 -14.03 -28.35 35.42
C THR A 58 -13.18 -27.13 35.75
N LYS A 59 -11.86 -27.32 35.78
CA LYS A 59 -10.88 -26.22 35.80
C LYS A 59 -11.00 -25.36 34.53
N GLY A 60 -10.57 -24.11 34.56
CA GLY A 60 -10.67 -23.17 33.43
C GLY A 60 -11.91 -22.29 33.55
N TYR A 61 -12.74 -22.24 32.50
CA TYR A 61 -13.90 -21.36 32.40
C TYR A 61 -14.82 -21.34 33.64
N LEU A 62 -15.15 -22.52 34.19
CA LEU A 62 -16.02 -22.64 35.35
C LEU A 62 -15.30 -22.49 36.72
N ASN A 63 -13.98 -22.24 36.73
CA ASN A 63 -13.18 -22.12 37.95
C ASN A 63 -13.30 -23.31 38.93
N GLY A 64 -13.62 -24.49 38.41
CA GLY A 64 -13.80 -25.70 39.20
C GLY A 64 -12.50 -26.42 39.56
N THR A 65 -12.65 -27.61 40.17
CA THR A 65 -11.50 -28.44 40.60
C THR A 65 -11.32 -29.69 39.76
N PHE A 66 -12.29 -30.03 38.91
CA PHE A 66 -12.28 -31.26 38.13
C PHE A 66 -11.30 -31.17 36.96
N SER A 67 -10.42 -32.15 36.85
CA SER A 67 -9.31 -32.13 35.92
C SER A 67 -9.73 -32.63 34.54
N TRP A 68 -9.33 -31.89 33.49
CA TRP A 68 -9.55 -32.25 32.08
C TRP A 68 -8.98 -33.61 31.68
N LYS A 69 -7.95 -34.12 32.36
CA LYS A 69 -7.41 -35.49 32.14
C LYS A 69 -8.42 -36.62 32.35
N ASN A 70 -9.54 -36.34 33.01
CA ASN A 70 -10.62 -37.31 33.25
C ASN A 70 -11.78 -37.16 32.26
N ILE A 71 -11.63 -36.30 31.26
CA ILE A 71 -12.66 -35.96 30.27
C ILE A 71 -12.04 -36.16 28.90
N GLU A 72 -12.75 -36.89 28.05
CA GLU A 72 -12.47 -36.97 26.63
C GLU A 72 -13.64 -36.32 25.90
N VAL A 73 -13.37 -35.30 25.09
CA VAL A 73 -14.37 -34.63 24.25
C VAL A 73 -14.02 -34.92 22.80
N GLN A 74 -14.99 -35.37 22.03
CA GLN A 74 -14.83 -35.67 20.61
C GLN A 74 -15.90 -34.92 19.80
N SER A 75 -15.51 -34.37 18.65
CA SER A 75 -16.42 -33.79 17.67
C SER A 75 -15.78 -33.82 16.30
N ASN A 76 -16.59 -34.04 15.25
CA ASN A 76 -16.09 -34.04 13.88
C ASN A 76 -15.85 -32.62 13.36
N GLN A 77 -16.52 -31.62 13.95
CA GLN A 77 -16.48 -30.21 13.55
C GLN A 77 -15.41 -29.39 14.30
N ILE A 78 -14.59 -30.04 15.13
CA ILE A 78 -13.58 -29.39 15.96
C ILE A 78 -12.19 -29.82 15.48
N THR A 79 -11.28 -28.86 15.35
CA THR A 79 -9.89 -29.10 14.92
C THR A 79 -8.99 -29.44 16.10
N LYS A 80 -9.22 -28.82 17.26
CA LYS A 80 -8.42 -28.99 18.47
C LYS A 80 -9.28 -28.79 19.73
N ILE A 81 -9.01 -29.56 20.78
CA ILE A 81 -9.52 -29.34 22.14
C ILE A 81 -8.33 -29.34 23.10
N ASP A 82 -8.26 -28.33 23.96
CA ASP A 82 -7.15 -28.12 24.88
C ASP A 82 -7.65 -27.45 26.17
N ASP A 83 -7.60 -28.17 27.29
CA ASP A 83 -7.90 -27.66 28.64
C ASP A 83 -9.13 -26.74 28.78
N GLY A 84 -10.24 -27.12 28.15
CA GLY A 84 -11.49 -26.34 28.21
C GLY A 84 -11.57 -25.24 27.17
N VAL A 85 -10.74 -25.30 26.13
CA VAL A 85 -10.87 -24.51 24.90
C VAL A 85 -11.05 -25.46 23.73
N PHE A 86 -12.00 -25.19 22.84
CA PHE A 86 -12.11 -25.90 21.56
C PHE A 86 -11.98 -24.94 20.39
N PHE A 87 -11.40 -25.45 19.29
CA PHE A 87 -11.19 -24.72 18.04
C PHE A 87 -12.07 -25.32 16.96
N VAL A 88 -12.85 -24.51 16.27
CA VAL A 88 -13.84 -24.99 15.30
C VAL A 88 -13.30 -25.06 13.88
N ASP A 89 -13.89 -25.94 13.07
CA ASP A 89 -13.73 -25.98 11.61
C ASP A 89 -15.01 -25.42 10.97
N HIS A 90 -14.94 -24.18 10.47
CA HIS A 90 -16.10 -23.45 9.93
C HIS A 90 -16.81 -24.20 8.81
N ARG A 91 -16.03 -24.87 7.94
CA ARG A 91 -16.57 -25.63 6.83
C ARG A 91 -17.39 -26.81 7.33
N LYS A 92 -16.87 -27.56 8.31
CA LYS A 92 -17.57 -28.72 8.87
C LYS A 92 -18.79 -28.33 9.72
N ILE A 93 -18.75 -27.18 10.39
CA ILE A 93 -19.93 -26.61 11.06
C ILE A 93 -21.06 -26.40 10.06
N ARG A 94 -20.74 -25.79 8.91
CA ARG A 94 -21.74 -25.55 7.86
C ARG A 94 -22.28 -26.83 7.25
N GLU A 95 -21.41 -27.78 6.93
CA GLU A 95 -21.79 -29.10 6.41
C GLU A 95 -22.70 -29.87 7.40
N ASN A 96 -22.68 -29.51 8.69
CA ASN A 96 -23.54 -30.05 9.74
C ASN A 96 -24.69 -29.10 10.15
N ASN A 97 -25.25 -28.34 9.21
CA ASN A 97 -26.39 -27.42 9.46
C ASN A 97 -26.13 -26.47 10.63
N HIS A 98 -24.92 -25.90 10.69
CA HIS A 98 -24.47 -24.99 11.74
C HIS A 98 -24.49 -25.57 13.16
N LYS A 99 -24.39 -26.90 13.30
CA LYS A 99 -24.32 -27.57 14.60
C LYS A 99 -22.95 -28.16 14.87
N VAL A 100 -22.52 -28.09 16.12
CA VAL A 100 -21.38 -28.86 16.64
C VAL A 100 -21.89 -29.87 17.65
N ASP A 101 -21.71 -31.14 17.33
CA ASP A 101 -22.06 -32.25 18.20
C ASP A 101 -20.81 -32.70 18.97
N PHE A 102 -20.93 -32.69 20.30
CA PHE A 102 -19.90 -33.08 21.24
C PHE A 102 -20.25 -34.42 21.86
N ILE A 103 -19.37 -35.40 21.71
CA ILE A 103 -19.42 -36.66 22.45
C ILE A 103 -18.46 -36.53 23.64
N ILE A 104 -19.03 -36.45 24.84
CA ILE A 104 -18.31 -36.20 26.09
C ILE A 104 -18.26 -37.48 26.89
N LYS A 105 -17.05 -38.02 27.08
CA LYS A 105 -16.81 -39.20 27.91
C LYS A 105 -16.08 -38.79 29.18
N ILE A 106 -16.61 -39.18 30.34
CA ILE A 106 -16.12 -38.74 31.64
C ILE A 106 -15.79 -39.94 32.51
N ARG A 107 -14.57 -39.96 33.06
CA ARG A 107 -14.16 -40.96 34.03
C ARG A 107 -14.26 -40.39 35.45
N TYR A 108 -15.28 -40.80 36.19
CA TYR A 108 -15.49 -40.38 37.58
C TYR A 108 -15.57 -41.59 38.52
N LYS A 109 -14.69 -41.63 39.53
CA LYS A 109 -14.59 -42.72 40.52
C LYS A 109 -14.60 -44.13 39.90
N ARG A 110 -13.78 -44.33 38.86
CA ARG A 110 -13.65 -45.59 38.10
C ARG A 110 -14.88 -46.00 37.27
N LYS A 111 -15.93 -45.17 37.20
CA LYS A 111 -17.05 -45.34 36.27
C LYS A 111 -16.87 -44.41 35.07
N ASN A 112 -17.34 -44.86 33.92
CA ASN A 112 -17.35 -44.07 32.69
C ASN A 112 -18.79 -43.61 32.42
N TYR A 113 -18.93 -42.35 32.05
CA TYR A 113 -20.19 -41.73 31.65
C TYR A 113 -20.02 -41.20 30.23
N SER A 114 -21.09 -41.20 29.44
CA SER A 114 -21.11 -40.67 28.09
C SER A 114 -22.30 -39.74 27.94
N TYR A 115 -22.09 -38.57 27.35
CA TYR A 115 -23.11 -37.55 27.13
C TYR A 115 -22.91 -36.94 25.75
N ILE A 116 -24.02 -36.68 25.05
CA ILE A 116 -23.99 -36.00 23.76
C ILE A 116 -24.61 -34.62 23.97
N HIS A 117 -23.89 -33.59 23.56
CA HIS A 117 -24.35 -32.21 23.58
C HIS A 117 -24.26 -31.62 22.17
N SER A 118 -25.21 -30.78 21.79
CA SER A 118 -25.20 -30.12 20.48
C SER A 118 -25.30 -28.61 20.70
N ILE A 119 -24.48 -27.85 19.97
CA ILE A 119 -24.48 -26.39 19.98
C ILE A 119 -24.82 -25.90 18.58
N GLU A 120 -25.82 -25.03 18.50
CA GLU A 120 -26.18 -24.30 17.28
C GLU A 120 -25.36 -23.01 17.20
N PHE A 121 -24.67 -22.84 16.08
CA PHE A 121 -23.96 -21.62 15.74
C PHE A 121 -24.87 -20.71 14.91
N PRO A 122 -24.68 -19.39 15.06
CA PRO A 122 -25.51 -18.42 14.38
C PRO A 122 -25.34 -18.49 12.85
N GLU A 123 -26.46 -18.46 12.14
CA GLU A 123 -26.49 -18.39 10.68
C GLU A 123 -26.49 -16.94 10.23
N LEU A 124 -25.99 -16.68 9.02
CA LEU A 124 -26.07 -15.34 8.43
C LEU A 124 -27.47 -15.13 7.86
N ASP A 125 -28.22 -14.19 8.42
CA ASP A 125 -29.61 -13.89 8.03
C ASP A 125 -29.69 -12.84 6.92
N SER A 126 -28.88 -11.77 7.01
CA SER A 126 -28.85 -10.70 6.02
C SER A 126 -27.52 -9.94 6.00
N LEU A 127 -27.30 -9.19 4.92
CA LEU A 127 -26.15 -8.32 4.74
C LEU A 127 -26.61 -6.86 4.67
N THR A 128 -25.74 -5.94 5.08
CA THR A 128 -25.93 -4.52 4.76
C THR A 128 -24.60 -3.87 4.45
N LEU A 129 -24.64 -2.88 3.58
CA LEU A 129 -23.49 -2.07 3.25
C LEU A 129 -23.59 -0.72 3.98
N VAL A 130 -22.51 -0.36 4.68
CA VAL A 130 -22.39 0.92 5.40
C VAL A 130 -22.14 2.06 4.43
N ASN A 131 -21.17 1.86 3.53
CA ASN A 131 -20.72 2.87 2.60
C ASN A 131 -21.53 2.75 1.31
N ARG A 132 -22.60 3.54 1.17
CA ARG A 132 -23.45 3.56 -0.03
C ARG A 132 -23.01 4.57 -1.09
N LYS A 133 -21.78 5.08 -0.99
CA LYS A 133 -21.19 6.00 -1.96
C LYS A 133 -20.03 5.32 -2.67
N LEU A 134 -19.98 5.47 -3.98
CA LEU A 134 -18.93 4.96 -4.86
C LEU A 134 -18.19 6.13 -5.51
N GLN A 135 -17.01 6.46 -5.00
CA GLN A 135 -16.17 7.53 -5.53
C GLN A 135 -15.57 7.10 -6.87
N ALA A 136 -15.84 7.86 -7.93
CA ALA A 136 -15.28 7.59 -9.25
C ALA A 136 -13.74 7.77 -9.22
N TYR A 137 -13.04 6.98 -10.03
CA TYR A 137 -11.57 7.05 -10.23
C TYR A 137 -10.72 6.77 -8.97
N LYS A 138 -11.30 6.16 -7.94
CA LYS A 138 -10.65 5.86 -6.67
C LYS A 138 -11.03 4.48 -6.17
N ASP A 139 -10.14 3.86 -5.39
CA ASP A 139 -10.46 2.62 -4.68
C ASP A 139 -11.47 2.88 -3.56
N ASN A 140 -12.58 2.15 -3.61
CA ASN A 140 -13.66 2.23 -2.61
C ASN A 140 -13.67 0.94 -1.78
N TYR A 141 -13.33 1.07 -0.50
CA TYR A 141 -13.44 -0.05 0.44
C TYR A 141 -14.88 -0.23 0.91
N LEU A 142 -15.44 -1.41 0.62
CA LEU A 142 -16.76 -1.80 1.09
C LEU A 142 -16.71 -2.23 2.56
N ARG A 143 -17.63 -1.67 3.35
CA ARG A 143 -17.86 -2.07 4.74
C ARG A 143 -19.19 -2.80 4.80
N ILE A 144 -19.13 -4.11 4.98
CA ILE A 144 -20.29 -4.99 4.98
C ILE A 144 -20.56 -5.45 6.41
N TYR A 145 -21.76 -5.23 6.92
CA TYR A 145 -22.22 -5.85 8.16
C TYR A 145 -23.06 -7.08 7.86
N GLY A 146 -22.78 -8.17 8.57
CA GLY A 146 -23.64 -9.36 8.61
C GLY A 146 -24.52 -9.34 9.84
N TYR A 147 -25.82 -9.61 9.65
CA TYR A 147 -26.77 -9.86 10.74
C TYR A 147 -27.01 -11.35 10.85
N PHE A 148 -26.97 -11.87 12.06
CA PHE A 148 -27.03 -13.30 12.29
C PHE A 148 -28.21 -13.72 13.15
N SER A 149 -28.60 -15.00 13.09
CA SER A 149 -29.79 -15.57 13.75
C SER A 149 -29.81 -15.42 15.27
N ASN A 150 -28.66 -15.17 15.90
CA ASN A 150 -28.56 -14.84 17.33
C ASN A 150 -28.71 -13.34 17.64
N SER A 151 -29.21 -12.54 16.68
CA SER A 151 -29.35 -11.08 16.77
C SER A 151 -28.06 -10.29 16.94
N LYS A 152 -26.88 -10.92 16.74
CA LYS A 152 -25.59 -10.20 16.73
C LYS A 152 -25.29 -9.66 15.33
N THR A 153 -24.56 -8.55 15.29
CA THR A 153 -24.11 -7.89 14.06
C THR A 153 -22.60 -7.82 14.04
N TYR A 154 -21.98 -8.17 12.92
CA TYR A 154 -20.53 -8.19 12.79
C TYR A 154 -20.06 -7.47 11.52
N LEU A 155 -18.97 -6.71 11.63
CA LEU A 155 -18.31 -6.09 10.48
C LEU A 155 -17.47 -7.13 9.76
N LEU A 156 -17.90 -7.54 8.57
CA LEU A 156 -17.23 -8.56 7.78
C LEU A 156 -16.02 -7.93 7.09
N SER A 157 -14.82 -8.39 7.45
CA SER A 157 -13.59 -8.07 6.72
C SER A 157 -13.06 -9.32 6.00
N SER A 158 -12.19 -9.15 5.01
CA SER A 158 -11.54 -10.26 4.28
C SER A 158 -10.85 -11.27 5.19
N ASP A 159 -10.45 -10.83 6.39
CA ASP A 159 -9.62 -11.61 7.30
C ASP A 159 -10.41 -12.12 8.51
N THR A 160 -11.71 -11.78 8.61
CA THR A 160 -12.52 -12.21 9.76
C THR A 160 -13.26 -13.49 9.44
N GLU A 161 -12.99 -14.53 10.23
CA GLU A 161 -13.77 -15.77 10.24
C GLU A 161 -14.76 -15.75 11.41
N TYR A 162 -15.98 -16.24 11.16
CA TYR A 162 -16.99 -16.42 12.19
C TYR A 162 -17.44 -17.88 12.16
N PRO A 163 -17.61 -18.61 13.27
CA PRO A 163 -18.18 -19.96 13.26
C PRO A 163 -19.37 -20.13 12.31
N GLY A 164 -19.25 -21.09 11.39
CA GLY A 164 -20.26 -21.36 10.37
C GLY A 164 -20.20 -20.46 9.13
N PHE A 165 -19.43 -19.36 9.15
CA PHE A 165 -19.36 -18.36 8.08
C PHE A 165 -17.95 -17.79 7.85
N SER A 166 -17.41 -17.93 6.63
CA SER A 166 -16.19 -17.22 6.21
C SER A 166 -16.57 -16.00 5.37
N SER A 167 -15.94 -14.86 5.61
CA SER A 167 -16.12 -13.67 4.77
C SER A 167 -15.69 -13.90 3.32
N SER A 168 -14.80 -14.86 3.07
CA SER A 168 -14.42 -15.32 1.73
C SER A 168 -15.59 -15.89 0.91
N GLU A 169 -16.72 -16.20 1.55
CA GLU A 169 -17.93 -16.66 0.87
C GLU A 169 -18.79 -15.53 0.34
N ILE A 170 -18.49 -14.29 0.72
CA ILE A 170 -19.17 -13.14 0.15
C ILE A 170 -18.57 -12.90 -1.22
N THR A 171 -19.34 -13.19 -2.25
CA THR A 171 -19.01 -12.77 -3.60
C THR A 171 -19.75 -11.48 -3.90
N ILE A 172 -19.00 -10.46 -4.31
CA ILE A 172 -19.57 -9.24 -4.88
C ILE A 172 -19.65 -9.46 -6.38
N HIS A 173 -20.80 -9.14 -6.98
CA HIS A 173 -20.95 -9.01 -8.42
C HIS A 173 -21.25 -7.55 -8.72
N ALA A 174 -20.35 -6.92 -9.48
CA ALA A 174 -20.49 -5.56 -9.94
C ALA A 174 -20.59 -5.53 -11.47
N PRO A 175 -21.16 -4.47 -12.05
CA PRO A 175 -21.23 -4.32 -13.50
C PRO A 175 -19.84 -4.03 -14.09
N ARG A 176 -19.73 -4.07 -15.42
CA ARG A 176 -18.43 -4.14 -16.13
C ARG A 176 -17.54 -2.91 -15.91
N GLU A 177 -18.16 -1.76 -15.67
CA GLU A 177 -17.54 -0.47 -15.40
C GLU A 177 -16.97 -0.34 -13.98
N VAL A 178 -17.23 -1.35 -13.12
CA VAL A 178 -16.64 -1.47 -11.79
C VAL A 178 -15.65 -2.63 -11.78
N ALA A 179 -14.36 -2.30 -11.72
CA ALA A 179 -13.34 -3.29 -11.43
C ALA A 179 -13.40 -3.68 -9.94
N GLN A 180 -13.23 -4.96 -9.66
CA GLN A 180 -13.35 -5.53 -8.31
C GLN A 180 -12.06 -6.24 -7.93
N ASN A 181 -11.59 -5.99 -6.71
CA ASN A 181 -10.51 -6.73 -6.07
C ASN A 181 -10.87 -6.93 -4.58
N ASP A 182 -11.28 -8.14 -4.21
CA ASP A 182 -11.83 -8.46 -2.89
C ASP A 182 -12.98 -7.51 -2.47
N LEU A 183 -12.80 -6.76 -1.38
CA LEU A 183 -13.74 -5.76 -0.86
C LEU A 183 -13.50 -4.35 -1.43
N PHE A 184 -12.60 -4.20 -2.41
CA PHE A 184 -12.34 -2.94 -3.10
C PHE A 184 -13.07 -2.89 -4.44
N LEU A 185 -13.77 -1.77 -4.66
CA LEU A 185 -14.37 -1.43 -5.95
C LEU A 185 -13.66 -0.21 -6.55
N TYR A 186 -13.27 -0.32 -7.82
CA TYR A 186 -12.75 0.77 -8.61
C TYR A 186 -13.71 1.09 -9.75
N TYR A 187 -14.36 2.26 -9.69
CA TYR A 187 -15.38 2.66 -10.65
C TYR A 187 -14.82 3.60 -11.72
N HIS A 188 -14.96 3.19 -12.98
CA HIS A 188 -14.62 4.01 -14.13
C HIS A 188 -15.87 4.26 -14.99
N PRO A 189 -16.58 5.39 -14.76
CA PRO A 189 -17.84 5.67 -15.43
C PRO A 189 -17.67 5.74 -16.96
N GLN A 190 -18.72 5.36 -17.68
CA GLN A 190 -18.83 5.52 -19.13
C GLN A 190 -19.69 6.74 -19.44
N TRP A 191 -19.30 7.55 -20.41
CA TRP A 191 -20.05 8.76 -20.77
C TRP A 191 -21.46 8.48 -21.30
N SER A 192 -21.68 7.29 -21.87
CA SER A 192 -22.99 6.84 -22.32
C SER A 192 -23.97 6.56 -21.17
N GLU A 193 -23.46 6.39 -19.96
CA GLU A 193 -24.21 5.91 -18.78
C GLU A 193 -23.87 6.83 -17.59
N LEU A 194 -24.59 7.96 -17.50
CA LEU A 194 -24.54 8.87 -16.36
C LEU A 194 -25.35 8.31 -15.18
N ASP A 195 -25.09 7.04 -14.83
CA ASP A 195 -25.85 6.34 -13.80
C ASP A 195 -25.50 6.88 -12.42
N HIS A 196 -26.53 7.38 -11.75
CA HIS A 196 -26.43 7.84 -10.36
C HIS A 196 -26.25 6.70 -9.37
N ASP A 197 -26.74 5.50 -9.73
CA ASP A 197 -26.86 4.36 -8.85
C ASP A 197 -26.31 3.11 -9.55
N ILE A 198 -25.23 2.55 -9.00
CA ILE A 198 -24.58 1.35 -9.52
C ILE A 198 -25.11 0.14 -8.74
N PRO A 199 -25.87 -0.78 -9.38
CA PRO A 199 -26.34 -1.98 -8.71
C PRO A 199 -25.17 -2.93 -8.50
N ILE A 200 -24.94 -3.32 -7.26
CA ILE A 200 -24.07 -4.45 -6.91
C ILE A 200 -24.90 -5.56 -6.30
N LYS A 201 -24.51 -6.80 -6.54
CA LYS A 201 -25.14 -7.97 -5.95
C LYS A 201 -24.18 -8.64 -5.00
N LEU A 202 -24.53 -8.68 -3.72
CA LEU A 202 -23.84 -9.45 -2.69
C LEU A 202 -24.44 -10.85 -2.66
N THR A 203 -23.61 -11.88 -2.83
CA THR A 203 -24.03 -13.27 -2.74
C THR A 203 -23.21 -14.00 -1.69
N SER A 204 -23.86 -14.91 -0.98
CA SER A 204 -23.25 -15.95 -0.16
C SER A 204 -24.00 -17.26 -0.42
N ASN A 205 -23.63 -18.33 0.27
CA ASN A 205 -24.33 -19.62 0.16
C ASN A 205 -25.83 -19.52 0.54
N GLN A 206 -26.21 -18.57 1.39
CA GLN A 206 -27.56 -18.45 1.94
C GLN A 206 -28.28 -17.17 1.49
N ILE A 207 -27.55 -16.13 1.10
CA ILE A 207 -28.11 -14.80 0.84
C ILE A 207 -27.78 -14.35 -0.58
N SER A 208 -28.76 -13.71 -1.21
CA SER A 208 -28.55 -12.94 -2.42
C SER A 208 -29.26 -11.60 -2.29
N GLN A 209 -28.49 -10.52 -2.25
CA GLN A 209 -29.01 -9.17 -2.02
C GLN A 209 -28.44 -8.19 -3.02
N GLU A 210 -29.32 -7.42 -3.64
CA GLU A 210 -28.97 -6.33 -4.54
C GLU A 210 -28.96 -5.01 -3.77
N ILE A 211 -27.91 -4.21 -3.97
CA ILE A 211 -27.70 -2.92 -3.31
C ILE A 211 -27.25 -1.92 -4.36
N CYS A 212 -27.89 -0.76 -4.40
CA CYS A 212 -27.44 0.34 -5.25
C CYS A 212 -26.44 1.23 -4.51
N LEU A 213 -25.29 1.51 -5.16
CA LEU A 213 -24.29 2.45 -4.69
C LEU A 213 -24.46 3.77 -5.43
N ARG A 214 -24.61 4.86 -4.67
CA ARG A 214 -24.70 6.19 -5.26
C ARG A 214 -23.31 6.65 -5.72
N THR A 215 -23.18 7.02 -6.99
CA THR A 215 -21.92 7.53 -7.54
C THR A 215 -21.57 8.91 -6.98
N ASP A 216 -20.27 9.13 -6.78
CA ASP A 216 -19.70 10.39 -6.29
C ASP A 216 -18.56 10.79 -7.24
N TYR A 217 -18.77 11.87 -7.98
CA TYR A 217 -17.84 12.38 -9.00
C TYR A 217 -17.01 13.56 -8.48
N SER A 218 -16.95 13.74 -7.15
CA SER A 218 -16.18 14.81 -6.51
C SER A 218 -14.69 14.48 -6.33
N THR A 219 -14.25 13.29 -6.76
CA THR A 219 -12.84 12.86 -6.66
C THR A 219 -11.92 13.83 -7.42
N PRO A 220 -10.89 14.41 -6.77
CA PRO A 220 -9.87 15.19 -7.47
C PRO A 220 -9.06 14.32 -8.42
N ILE A 221 -9.02 14.69 -9.70
CA ILE A 221 -8.24 14.02 -10.74
C ILE A 221 -6.92 14.77 -10.89
N LYS A 222 -5.80 14.02 -10.89
CA LYS A 222 -4.46 14.57 -11.12
C LYS A 222 -3.86 13.99 -12.39
N ILE A 223 -3.39 14.87 -13.25
CA ILE A 223 -2.72 14.55 -14.51
C ILE A 223 -1.36 15.23 -14.46
N GLU A 224 -0.30 14.44 -14.55
CA GLU A 224 1.07 14.93 -14.54
C GLU A 224 1.79 14.49 -15.79
N LYS A 225 2.49 15.44 -16.41
CA LYS A 225 3.33 15.22 -17.57
C LYS A 225 4.65 15.89 -17.40
N ILE A 226 5.69 15.10 -17.59
CA ILE A 226 7.07 15.48 -17.34
C ILE A 226 7.83 15.18 -18.62
N GLY A 227 8.54 16.18 -19.12
CA GLY A 227 9.44 16.01 -20.24
C GLY A 227 10.62 15.11 -19.87
N ALA A 228 11.26 14.50 -20.88
CA ALA A 228 12.39 13.63 -20.64
C ALA A 228 13.58 14.42 -20.07
N TYR A 229 14.30 13.82 -19.12
CA TYR A 229 15.49 14.43 -18.54
C TYR A 229 16.66 14.44 -19.53
N GLY A 230 17.48 15.48 -19.42
CA GLY A 230 18.78 15.55 -20.04
C GLY A 230 19.68 14.44 -19.51
N LYS A 231 20.57 13.94 -20.37
CA LYS A 231 21.58 12.97 -19.96
C LYS A 231 22.73 13.71 -19.29
N ASN A 232 23.30 13.16 -18.23
CA ASN A 232 24.51 13.74 -17.66
C ASN A 232 25.69 13.53 -18.63
N GLY A 233 26.59 14.50 -18.65
CA GLY A 233 27.87 14.41 -19.30
C GLY A 233 28.79 13.44 -18.58
N GLU A 234 29.68 12.83 -19.36
CA GLU A 234 30.74 11.95 -18.86
C GLU A 234 31.96 12.79 -18.43
N ASP A 235 32.64 12.35 -17.37
CA ASP A 235 33.89 12.98 -16.95
C ASP A 235 35.00 12.75 -17.99
N GLY A 236 35.88 13.73 -18.14
CA GLY A 236 37.08 13.61 -18.96
C GLY A 236 38.13 12.73 -18.30
N ASN A 237 38.86 11.95 -19.09
CA ASN A 237 39.97 11.16 -18.58
C ASN A 237 41.16 12.04 -18.21
N SER A 238 41.87 11.68 -17.15
CA SER A 238 43.12 12.35 -16.81
C SER A 238 44.20 12.08 -17.87
N GLY A 239 45.03 13.09 -18.11
CA GLY A 239 46.19 13.01 -18.98
C GLY A 239 47.25 12.09 -18.39
N THR A 240 47.99 11.42 -19.27
CA THR A 240 49.12 10.58 -18.88
C THR A 240 50.33 11.45 -18.56
N SER A 241 51.08 11.11 -17.52
CA SER A 241 52.36 11.77 -17.25
C SER A 241 53.35 11.52 -18.40
N GLY A 242 54.25 12.47 -18.61
CA GLY A 242 55.33 12.32 -19.58
C GLY A 242 56.37 11.29 -19.09
N ASP A 243 57.01 10.63 -20.04
CA ASP A 243 58.22 9.84 -19.80
C ASP A 243 59.46 10.75 -19.89
N ASP A 244 60.63 10.26 -19.48
CA ASP A 244 61.93 10.97 -19.39
C ASP A 244 62.12 12.17 -20.35
N GLY A 245 62.09 13.38 -19.80
CA GLY A 245 62.24 14.64 -20.52
C GLY A 245 61.01 15.18 -21.25
N TYR A 246 59.92 14.42 -21.33
CA TYR A 246 58.68 14.81 -22.01
C TYR A 246 57.63 15.45 -21.09
N GLU A 247 56.81 16.29 -21.71
CA GLU A 247 55.68 16.95 -21.05
C GLU A 247 54.58 15.93 -20.68
N GLY A 248 53.86 16.24 -19.61
CA GLY A 248 52.62 15.55 -19.28
C GLY A 248 51.54 15.87 -20.30
N TYR A 249 50.75 14.86 -20.67
CA TYR A 249 49.63 15.05 -21.58
C TYR A 249 48.49 15.79 -20.88
N PRO A 250 47.71 16.61 -21.61
CA PRO A 250 46.56 17.28 -21.03
C PRO A 250 45.48 16.28 -20.61
N GLY A 251 44.70 16.65 -19.59
CA GLY A 251 43.45 15.96 -19.28
C GLY A 251 42.39 16.24 -20.33
N GLU A 252 41.50 15.28 -20.54
CA GLU A 252 40.35 15.45 -21.43
C GLU A 252 39.30 16.32 -20.77
N ASN A 253 38.51 17.02 -21.58
CA ASN A 253 37.39 17.80 -21.07
C ASN A 253 36.25 16.87 -20.63
N GLY A 254 35.50 17.28 -19.62
CA GLY A 254 34.21 16.70 -19.33
C GLY A 254 33.22 16.99 -20.45
N TRP A 255 32.30 16.07 -20.67
CA TRP A 255 31.25 16.20 -21.68
C TRP A 255 30.12 17.07 -21.15
N ASP A 256 29.44 17.78 -22.03
CA ASP A 256 28.29 18.57 -21.66
C ASP A 256 27.10 17.68 -21.27
N GLY A 257 26.32 18.15 -20.30
CA GLY A 257 25.01 17.61 -20.00
C GLY A 257 24.02 17.91 -21.11
N GLY A 258 23.16 16.93 -21.40
CA GLY A 258 22.09 17.03 -22.38
C GLY A 258 20.94 17.92 -21.90
N PHE A 259 20.21 18.49 -22.85
CA PHE A 259 19.04 19.31 -22.57
C PHE A 259 17.86 18.49 -22.07
N GLY A 260 17.16 19.01 -21.06
CA GLY A 260 15.83 18.55 -20.71
C GLY A 260 14.86 18.77 -21.85
N GLN A 261 13.92 17.85 -22.05
CA GLN A 261 12.94 17.92 -23.14
C GLN A 261 11.64 18.56 -22.65
N GLN A 262 10.92 19.22 -23.55
CA GLN A 262 9.57 19.70 -23.28
C GLN A 262 8.56 18.52 -23.38
N PRO A 263 7.60 18.38 -22.44
CA PRO A 263 6.50 17.43 -22.62
C PRO A 263 5.55 17.93 -23.72
N ASN A 264 4.85 17.00 -24.37
CA ASN A 264 3.81 17.38 -25.33
C ASN A 264 2.71 18.23 -24.66
N ASP A 265 2.14 19.11 -25.46
CA ASP A 265 1.05 19.98 -25.03
C ASP A 265 -0.19 19.15 -24.61
N VAL A 266 -0.91 19.67 -23.62
CA VAL A 266 -2.12 19.04 -23.08
C VAL A 266 -3.33 19.87 -23.49
N PHE A 267 -4.31 19.18 -24.07
CA PHE A 267 -5.59 19.77 -24.42
C PHE A 267 -6.67 19.19 -23.51
N ALA A 268 -7.50 20.06 -22.95
CA ALA A 268 -8.68 19.66 -22.21
C ALA A 268 -9.92 20.36 -22.78
N TYR A 269 -11.04 19.67 -22.78
CA TYR A 269 -12.35 20.22 -23.11
C TYR A 269 -13.33 19.90 -21.99
N LEU A 270 -14.04 20.93 -21.52
CA LEU A 270 -15.00 20.84 -20.43
C LEU A 270 -16.39 21.30 -20.88
N ALA A 271 -17.35 20.38 -20.89
CA ALA A 271 -18.74 20.65 -21.21
C ALA A 271 -19.65 20.26 -20.04
N GLU A 272 -20.84 20.84 -19.99
CA GLU A 272 -21.88 20.44 -19.02
C GLU A 272 -22.99 19.67 -19.73
N LYS A 273 -23.38 18.52 -19.17
CA LYS A 273 -24.47 17.70 -19.64
C LYS A 273 -25.21 17.09 -18.45
N ASP A 274 -26.53 17.27 -18.39
CA ASP A 274 -27.40 16.70 -17.35
C ASP A 274 -26.95 16.99 -15.91
N GLY A 275 -26.37 18.18 -15.66
CA GLY A 275 -25.85 18.60 -14.35
C GLY A 275 -24.48 18.01 -13.99
N TYR A 276 -23.82 17.34 -14.94
CA TYR A 276 -22.46 16.82 -14.82
C TYR A 276 -21.51 17.56 -15.74
N LEU A 277 -20.24 17.57 -15.34
CA LEU A 277 -19.15 18.11 -16.13
C LEU A 277 -18.40 16.97 -16.82
N LEU A 278 -18.43 16.98 -18.14
CA LEU A 278 -17.70 16.05 -19.00
C LEU A 278 -16.35 16.67 -19.35
N CYS A 279 -15.27 16.04 -18.92
CA CYS A 279 -13.91 16.49 -19.20
C CYS A 279 -13.21 15.51 -20.16
N TRP A 280 -12.94 15.97 -21.38
CA TRP A 280 -12.14 15.26 -22.35
C TRP A 280 -10.70 15.75 -22.29
N LEU A 281 -9.74 14.85 -22.12
CA LEU A 281 -8.32 15.16 -22.08
C LEU A 281 -7.63 14.49 -23.27
N ILE A 282 -6.95 15.28 -24.12
CA ILE A 282 -6.15 14.80 -25.24
C ILE A 282 -4.68 15.08 -24.98
N GLN A 283 -3.87 14.05 -25.17
CA GLN A 283 -2.44 14.15 -25.11
C GLN A 283 -1.75 12.97 -25.81
N ASP A 284 -0.67 13.22 -26.55
CA ASP A 284 0.13 12.18 -27.22
C ASP A 284 -0.74 11.31 -28.16
N ASN A 285 -1.76 11.90 -28.79
CA ASN A 285 -2.81 11.21 -29.55
C ASN A 285 -3.63 10.19 -28.74
N ARG A 286 -3.54 10.22 -27.40
CA ARG A 286 -4.37 9.45 -26.47
C ARG A 286 -5.44 10.35 -25.90
N GLN A 287 -6.61 9.76 -25.69
CA GLN A 287 -7.77 10.45 -25.16
C GLN A 287 -8.17 9.80 -23.84
N LYS A 288 -8.51 10.63 -22.85
CA LYS A 288 -9.13 10.19 -21.60
C LYS A 288 -10.38 11.00 -21.37
N LYS A 289 -11.39 10.33 -20.83
CA LYS A 289 -12.73 10.89 -20.62
C LYS A 289 -13.07 10.80 -19.14
N TYR A 290 -13.50 11.91 -18.57
CA TYR A 290 -13.86 12.02 -17.17
C TYR A 290 -15.25 12.60 -17.00
N ILE A 291 -15.95 12.16 -15.96
CA ILE A 291 -17.23 12.68 -15.48
C ILE A 291 -16.96 13.25 -14.09
N ILE A 292 -17.30 14.50 -13.90
CA ILE A 292 -16.97 15.28 -12.70
C ILE A 292 -18.23 16.00 -12.27
N ASP A 293 -18.47 16.12 -10.97
CA ASP A 293 -19.53 17.01 -10.47
C ASP A 293 -18.99 18.43 -10.20
N HIS A 294 -19.85 19.36 -9.80
CA HIS A 294 -19.43 20.73 -9.51
C HIS A 294 -18.54 20.90 -8.26
N HIS A 295 -18.33 19.82 -7.50
CA HIS A 295 -17.45 19.77 -6.33
C HIS A 295 -16.11 19.08 -6.64
N GLY A 296 -16.02 18.33 -7.74
CA GLY A 296 -14.81 17.73 -8.24
C GLY A 296 -13.83 18.73 -8.84
N SER A 297 -12.62 18.26 -9.13
CA SER A 297 -11.58 19.08 -9.75
C SER A 297 -10.61 18.24 -10.57
N VAL A 298 -9.98 18.87 -11.56
CA VAL A 298 -8.92 18.31 -12.40
C VAL A 298 -7.70 19.20 -12.27
N THR A 299 -6.58 18.65 -11.84
CA THR A 299 -5.29 19.34 -11.86
C THR A 299 -4.45 18.77 -12.99
N ILE A 300 -4.04 19.64 -13.92
CA ILE A 300 -3.15 19.30 -15.03
C ILE A 300 -1.81 19.97 -14.79
N THR A 301 -0.76 19.18 -14.62
CA THR A 301 0.62 19.67 -14.49
C THR A 301 1.43 19.26 -15.70
N SER A 302 2.06 20.24 -16.36
CA SER A 302 3.00 20.01 -17.46
C SER A 302 4.37 20.60 -17.10
N LYS A 303 5.34 19.74 -16.81
CA LYS A 303 6.69 20.09 -16.35
C LYS A 303 7.71 19.76 -17.43
N GLY A 304 8.59 20.70 -17.76
CA GLY A 304 9.79 20.43 -18.55
C GLY A 304 10.71 19.41 -17.88
N GLY A 305 11.42 18.64 -18.68
CA GLY A 305 12.49 17.77 -18.19
C GLY A 305 13.64 18.60 -17.62
N GLU A 306 14.28 18.14 -16.56
CA GLU A 306 15.51 18.73 -16.02
C GLU A 306 16.67 18.55 -17.01
N GLY A 307 17.57 19.53 -17.07
CA GLY A 307 18.83 19.41 -17.80
C GLY A 307 19.78 18.45 -17.09
N GLY A 308 20.64 17.78 -17.86
CA GLY A 308 21.66 16.89 -17.31
C GLY A 308 22.87 17.68 -16.82
N ASP A 309 23.58 17.18 -15.82
CA ASP A 309 24.81 17.82 -15.33
C ASP A 309 25.95 17.63 -16.32
N GLY A 310 26.88 18.58 -16.39
CA GLY A 310 28.12 18.43 -17.14
C GLY A 310 29.12 17.55 -16.40
N GLY A 311 29.94 16.81 -17.15
CA GLY A 311 31.03 16.01 -16.59
C GLY A 311 32.20 16.88 -16.16
N ASN A 312 33.00 16.42 -15.22
CA ASN A 312 34.22 17.09 -14.77
C ASN A 312 35.34 16.92 -15.79
N GLY A 313 36.24 17.90 -15.88
CA GLY A 313 37.48 17.76 -16.66
C GLY A 313 38.50 16.85 -15.99
N GLY A 314 39.24 16.10 -16.80
CA GLY A 314 40.33 15.25 -16.35
C GLY A 314 41.53 16.04 -15.88
N GLU A 315 42.32 15.50 -14.95
CA GLU A 315 43.54 16.17 -14.50
C GLU A 315 44.63 16.12 -15.58
N GLY A 316 45.48 17.13 -15.67
CA GLY A 316 46.65 17.10 -16.53
C GLY A 316 47.73 16.15 -16.00
N GLY A 317 48.37 15.42 -16.91
CA GLY A 317 49.50 14.53 -16.61
C GLY A 317 50.70 15.31 -16.08
N GLN A 318 51.53 14.69 -15.26
CA GLN A 318 52.73 15.36 -14.75
C GLN A 318 53.83 15.39 -15.79
N GLY A 319 54.63 16.45 -15.82
CA GLY A 319 55.87 16.48 -16.59
C GLY A 319 56.93 15.60 -15.93
N SER A 320 57.75 14.93 -16.75
CA SER A 320 58.85 14.11 -16.24
C SER A 320 60.02 14.95 -15.73
N HIS A 321 60.82 14.38 -14.84
CA HIS A 321 62.03 15.04 -14.37
C HIS A 321 63.08 15.15 -15.48
N ALA A 322 63.96 16.14 -15.37
CA ALA A 322 65.11 16.25 -16.27
C ALA A 322 66.01 15.02 -16.12
N THR A 323 66.66 14.66 -17.22
CA THR A 323 67.70 13.63 -17.28
C THR A 323 68.98 14.25 -17.85
N GLU A 324 70.07 13.47 -17.92
CA GLU A 324 71.30 13.93 -18.58
C GLU A 324 71.09 14.28 -20.06
N GLU A 325 70.05 13.72 -20.70
CA GLU A 325 69.79 13.88 -22.14
C GLU A 325 68.67 14.88 -22.45
N TYR A 326 67.78 15.18 -21.48
CA TYR A 326 66.57 15.97 -21.72
C TYR A 326 66.21 16.87 -20.53
N ASP A 327 65.71 18.07 -20.83
CA ASP A 327 65.19 19.01 -19.83
C ASP A 327 63.93 18.47 -19.15
N ALA A 328 63.55 19.08 -18.02
CA ALA A 328 62.31 18.69 -17.33
C ALA A 328 61.08 19.00 -18.20
N GLY A 329 60.15 18.05 -18.28
CA GLY A 329 58.89 18.24 -18.97
C GLY A 329 57.94 19.16 -18.20
N ASN A 330 57.10 19.91 -18.92
CA ASN A 330 56.02 20.68 -18.30
C ASN A 330 54.85 19.77 -17.91
N GLY A 331 54.08 20.16 -16.89
CA GLY A 331 52.84 19.51 -16.54
C GLY A 331 51.76 19.79 -17.58
N GLY A 332 50.99 18.75 -17.92
CA GLY A 332 49.85 18.86 -18.80
C GLY A 332 48.77 19.78 -18.24
N GLN A 333 48.03 20.43 -19.13
CA GLN A 333 46.86 21.22 -18.76
C GLN A 333 45.73 20.32 -18.23
N GLY A 334 44.99 20.76 -17.21
CA GLY A 334 43.75 20.09 -16.82
C GLY A 334 42.65 20.34 -17.84
N GLY A 335 41.82 19.32 -18.11
CA GLY A 335 40.67 19.44 -18.99
C GLY A 335 39.60 20.36 -18.40
N ASN A 336 38.81 21.01 -19.23
CA ASN A 336 37.69 21.84 -18.77
C ASN A 336 36.52 20.97 -18.31
N GLY A 337 35.72 21.48 -17.37
CA GLY A 337 34.43 20.88 -17.04
C GLY A 337 33.41 21.09 -18.17
N GLY A 338 32.58 20.08 -18.40
CA GLY A 338 31.45 20.14 -19.31
C GLY A 338 30.36 21.06 -18.78
N ARG A 339 29.64 21.71 -19.69
CA ARG A 339 28.50 22.58 -19.34
C ARG A 339 27.30 21.75 -18.88
N GLY A 340 26.57 22.24 -17.88
CA GLY A 340 25.25 21.70 -17.54
C GLY A 340 24.23 21.97 -18.65
N GLY A 341 23.38 21.00 -18.92
CA GLY A 341 22.28 21.11 -19.88
C GLY A 341 21.20 22.07 -19.40
N ASP A 342 20.57 22.79 -20.32
CA ASP A 342 19.41 23.62 -20.00
C ASP A 342 18.19 22.74 -19.66
N GLY A 343 17.33 23.20 -18.76
CA GLY A 343 16.05 22.58 -18.48
C GLY A 343 15.09 22.73 -19.65
N GLY A 344 14.27 21.71 -19.91
CA GLY A 344 13.23 21.74 -20.93
C GLY A 344 12.10 22.70 -20.57
N ASN A 345 11.44 23.26 -21.56
CA ASN A 345 10.29 24.13 -21.34
C ASN A 345 9.09 23.33 -20.79
N GLY A 346 8.23 23.97 -20.01
CA GLY A 346 6.93 23.42 -19.65
C GLY A 346 6.04 23.34 -20.89
N GLY A 347 5.27 22.26 -21.04
CA GLY A 347 4.30 22.15 -22.13
C GLY A 347 3.15 23.14 -21.96
N ASN A 348 2.51 23.49 -23.07
CA ASN A 348 1.30 24.31 -23.02
C ASN A 348 0.11 23.48 -22.54
N ILE A 349 -0.81 24.15 -21.85
CA ILE A 349 -2.08 23.58 -21.40
C ILE A 349 -3.19 24.47 -21.97
N ILE A 350 -4.00 23.91 -22.86
CA ILE A 350 -5.11 24.61 -23.49
C ILE A 350 -6.42 23.97 -23.04
N ILE A 351 -7.23 24.75 -22.33
CA ILE A 351 -8.49 24.30 -21.75
C ILE A 351 -9.62 25.01 -22.48
N TYR A 352 -10.37 24.26 -23.28
CA TYR A 352 -11.61 24.71 -23.87
C TYR A 352 -12.77 24.45 -22.93
N HIS A 353 -13.75 25.35 -22.90
CA HIS A 353 -14.94 25.16 -22.08
C HIS A 353 -16.18 25.86 -22.64
N ASP A 354 -17.34 25.31 -22.29
CA ASP A 354 -18.66 25.92 -22.57
C ASP A 354 -19.22 26.66 -21.34
N LEU A 355 -18.47 26.65 -20.24
CA LEU A 355 -18.86 27.25 -18.97
C LEU A 355 -18.48 28.74 -18.86
N HIS A 356 -18.95 29.40 -17.81
CA HIS A 356 -18.35 30.67 -17.40
C HIS A 356 -16.85 30.47 -17.05
N PRO A 357 -15.91 31.34 -17.48
CA PRO A 357 -14.48 31.15 -17.28
C PRO A 357 -14.06 30.90 -15.82
N ASP A 358 -14.71 31.57 -14.86
CA ASP A 358 -14.39 31.39 -13.43
C ASP A 358 -14.81 30.01 -12.90
N VAL A 359 -15.88 29.42 -13.46
CA VAL A 359 -16.28 28.05 -13.13
C VAL A 359 -15.27 27.07 -13.73
N ALA A 360 -14.90 27.26 -15.00
CA ALA A 360 -13.92 26.41 -15.67
C ALA A 360 -12.57 26.40 -14.93
N LYS A 361 -12.07 27.57 -14.49
CA LYS A 361 -10.82 27.70 -13.70
C LYS A 361 -10.89 27.07 -12.32
N ARG A 362 -12.09 27.03 -11.71
CA ARG A 362 -12.30 26.36 -10.41
C ARG A 362 -12.29 24.85 -10.56
N ILE A 363 -12.85 24.33 -11.65
CA ILE A 363 -12.95 22.89 -11.92
C ILE A 363 -11.63 22.35 -12.47
N ILE A 364 -11.05 23.00 -13.47
CA ILE A 364 -9.77 22.59 -14.06
C ILE A 364 -8.70 23.61 -13.70
N TYR A 365 -7.65 23.15 -13.01
CA TYR A 365 -6.48 23.92 -12.68
C TYR A 365 -5.27 23.44 -13.49
N GLY A 366 -4.86 24.23 -14.47
CA GLY A 366 -3.63 24.01 -15.24
C GLY A 366 -2.40 24.66 -14.59
N LYS A 367 -1.29 23.94 -14.54
CA LYS A 367 0.02 24.40 -14.08
C LYS A 367 1.11 23.97 -15.05
N SER A 368 1.76 24.93 -15.69
CA SER A 368 2.96 24.67 -16.51
C SER A 368 4.21 25.13 -15.75
N ILE A 369 5.30 24.38 -15.85
CA ILE A 369 6.56 24.64 -15.14
C ILE A 369 7.73 24.26 -16.06
N GLY A 370 8.74 25.13 -16.17
CA GLY A 370 10.01 24.76 -16.79
C GLY A 370 10.80 23.73 -15.98
N GLY A 371 11.71 23.04 -16.65
CA GLY A 371 12.68 22.15 -16.02
C GLY A 371 13.81 22.94 -15.34
N SER A 372 14.42 22.35 -14.32
CA SER A 372 15.63 22.89 -13.70
C SER A 372 16.83 22.73 -14.64
N PRO A 373 17.83 23.64 -14.58
CA PRO A 373 19.10 23.45 -15.27
C PRO A 373 19.92 22.33 -14.62
N GLY A 374 20.79 21.72 -15.41
CA GLY A 374 21.90 20.91 -14.90
C GLY A 374 23.07 21.78 -14.44
N GLU A 375 23.87 21.26 -13.53
CA GLU A 375 25.07 21.92 -13.02
C GLU A 375 26.25 21.73 -13.98
N GLY A 376 27.13 22.72 -14.08
CA GLY A 376 28.38 22.58 -14.82
C GLY A 376 29.38 21.72 -14.06
N GLY A 377 30.16 20.90 -14.78
CA GLY A 377 31.23 20.11 -14.20
C GLY A 377 32.42 20.97 -13.78
N SER A 378 33.23 20.48 -12.85
CA SER A 378 34.44 21.19 -12.41
C SER A 378 35.57 21.03 -13.43
N GLY A 379 36.42 22.05 -13.56
CA GLY A 379 37.65 21.99 -14.32
C GLY A 379 38.70 21.09 -13.66
N GLY A 380 39.39 20.30 -14.47
CA GLY A 380 40.50 19.47 -14.09
C GLY A 380 41.71 20.29 -13.66
N ARG A 381 42.50 19.77 -12.73
CA ARG A 381 43.71 20.46 -12.27
C ARG A 381 44.86 20.24 -13.25
N GLY A 382 45.66 21.26 -13.49
CA GLY A 382 46.89 21.08 -14.25
C GLY A 382 47.91 20.21 -13.52
N GLY A 383 48.62 19.41 -14.31
CA GLY A 383 49.72 18.57 -13.90
C GLY A 383 50.88 19.41 -13.38
N LYS A 384 51.72 18.83 -12.54
CA LYS A 384 52.91 19.53 -12.03
C LYS A 384 54.03 19.42 -13.05
N ASP A 385 54.83 20.47 -13.18
CA ASP A 385 56.04 20.43 -13.98
C ASP A 385 57.06 19.45 -13.36
N GLY A 386 57.92 18.94 -14.22
CA GLY A 386 59.09 18.16 -13.88
C GLY A 386 60.08 18.94 -13.02
N ILE A 387 61.09 18.26 -12.53
CA ILE A 387 62.12 18.87 -11.69
C ILE A 387 63.39 18.87 -12.53
N GLU A 388 63.99 20.04 -12.73
CA GLU A 388 65.33 20.14 -13.29
C GLU A 388 66.36 19.66 -12.26
N ASP A 389 67.15 18.63 -12.59
CA ASP A 389 68.25 18.13 -11.75
C ASP A 389 69.54 18.92 -12.00
N ASN A 390 69.47 20.25 -11.89
CA ASN A 390 70.63 21.13 -12.00
C ASN A 390 71.27 21.33 -10.60
N SER A 391 71.78 20.24 -10.02
CA SER A 391 72.22 20.15 -8.63
C SER A 391 73.66 20.61 -8.33
N GLU A 392 74.13 21.70 -8.94
CA GLU A 392 75.37 22.37 -8.46
C GLU A 392 75.12 23.37 -7.30
N THR A 393 73.87 23.75 -7.02
CA THR A 393 73.54 24.65 -5.88
C THR A 393 72.39 24.12 -5.00
N PRO A 394 72.70 23.42 -3.88
CA PRO A 394 71.71 22.75 -3.03
C PRO A 394 70.65 23.67 -2.40
N ILE A 395 70.92 24.98 -2.30
CA ILE A 395 69.99 25.96 -1.71
C ILE A 395 68.92 26.41 -2.72
N LEU A 396 69.24 26.47 -4.02
CA LEU A 396 68.29 26.88 -5.06
C LEU A 396 67.35 25.74 -5.48
N GLY A 397 67.82 24.48 -5.44
CA GLY A 397 66.98 23.30 -5.69
C GLY A 397 65.85 23.11 -4.66
N LEU A 398 66.02 23.57 -3.42
CA LEU A 398 64.95 23.56 -2.40
C LEU A 398 63.86 24.60 -2.68
N LEU A 399 64.20 25.73 -3.32
CA LEU A 399 63.23 26.76 -3.71
C LEU A 399 62.42 26.35 -4.94
N SER A 400 63.03 25.68 -5.92
CA SER A 400 62.32 25.12 -7.09
C SER A 400 61.36 23.98 -6.71
N LEU A 401 61.66 23.23 -5.65
CA LEU A 401 60.75 22.23 -5.08
C LEU A 401 59.48 22.82 -4.44
N ILE A 402 59.53 24.08 -3.97
CA ILE A 402 58.42 24.77 -3.30
C ILE A 402 57.59 25.57 -4.32
N ILE A 403 58.22 26.13 -5.35
CA ILE A 403 57.57 26.89 -6.42
C ILE A 403 57.47 26.01 -7.66
N ARG A 404 56.77 24.87 -7.56
CA ARG A 404 56.45 24.09 -8.75
C ARG A 404 55.34 24.80 -9.51
N THR A 405 55.66 25.22 -10.72
CA THR A 405 54.64 25.59 -11.69
C THR A 405 53.84 24.34 -12.05
N ARG A 406 52.54 24.55 -12.19
CA ARG A 406 51.62 23.54 -12.71
C ARG A 406 51.20 24.01 -14.08
N GLY A 407 50.85 23.05 -14.93
CA GLY A 407 50.01 23.32 -16.08
C GLY A 407 48.77 24.12 -15.67
N PRO A 408 48.19 24.87 -16.61
CA PRO A 408 46.95 25.60 -16.35
C PRO A 408 45.84 24.64 -15.91
N HIS A 409 44.98 25.12 -15.01
CA HIS A 409 43.75 24.41 -14.65
C HIS A 409 42.75 24.55 -15.79
N GLY A 410 41.91 23.54 -15.96
CA GLY A 410 40.73 23.67 -16.79
C GLY A 410 39.72 24.62 -16.14
N ASP A 411 38.91 25.25 -16.97
CA ASP A 411 37.80 26.09 -16.51
C ASP A 411 36.62 25.22 -16.05
N ASP A 412 35.91 25.68 -15.01
CA ASP A 412 34.63 25.07 -14.63
C ASP A 412 33.59 25.27 -15.74
N GLY A 413 32.80 24.23 -15.96
CA GLY A 413 31.62 24.27 -16.80
C GLY A 413 30.59 25.24 -16.26
N LYS A 414 29.82 25.87 -17.16
CA LYS A 414 28.71 26.73 -16.76
C LYS A 414 27.47 25.89 -16.47
N ASN A 415 26.67 26.31 -15.49
CA ASN A 415 25.34 25.74 -15.30
C ASN A 415 24.46 26.00 -16.53
N GLY A 416 23.46 25.13 -16.73
CA GLY A 416 22.40 25.37 -17.69
C GLY A 416 21.48 26.51 -17.27
N SER A 417 20.48 26.79 -18.11
CA SER A 417 19.39 27.72 -17.84
C SER A 417 18.12 26.98 -17.45
N TYR A 418 17.26 27.60 -16.63
CA TYR A 418 15.91 27.08 -16.39
C TYR A 418 15.11 27.05 -17.68
N GLY A 419 14.28 26.03 -17.83
CA GLY A 419 13.28 26.01 -18.90
C GLY A 419 12.22 27.08 -18.69
N GLU A 420 11.60 27.50 -19.78
CA GLU A 420 10.52 28.48 -19.73
C GLU A 420 9.22 27.83 -19.22
N ILE A 421 8.37 28.66 -18.60
CA ILE A 421 7.02 28.26 -18.20
C ILE A 421 6.13 28.28 -19.45
N GLY A 422 5.47 27.15 -19.75
CA GLY A 422 4.50 27.07 -20.83
C GLY A 422 3.20 27.82 -20.54
N ASN A 423 2.39 28.05 -21.56
CA ASN A 423 1.16 28.83 -21.40
C ASN A 423 0.03 27.96 -20.85
N VAL A 424 -0.76 28.52 -19.93
CA VAL A 424 -2.04 27.93 -19.49
C VAL A 424 -3.15 28.86 -19.95
N VAL A 425 -3.95 28.41 -20.92
CA VAL A 425 -4.97 29.23 -21.57
C VAL A 425 -6.35 28.60 -21.41
N TYR A 426 -7.32 29.40 -20.98
CA TYR A 426 -8.73 29.03 -20.95
C TYR A 426 -9.43 29.73 -22.09
N LYS A 427 -10.12 28.98 -22.96
CA LYS A 427 -10.82 29.50 -24.13
C LYS A 427 -12.28 29.08 -24.10
N CYS A 428 -13.18 30.03 -24.30
CA CYS A 428 -14.53 29.70 -24.74
C CYS A 428 -14.44 29.22 -26.19
N MET A 429 -15.08 28.11 -26.49
CA MET A 429 -15.05 27.53 -27.83
C MET A 429 -15.96 28.34 -28.77
N ASN A 430 -15.48 28.70 -29.96
CA ASN A 430 -16.35 29.22 -31.01
C ASN A 430 -16.97 28.07 -31.83
N SER A 431 -17.97 28.38 -32.66
CA SER A 431 -18.71 27.36 -33.42
C SER A 431 -17.83 26.56 -34.41
N GLU A 432 -16.79 27.17 -34.97
CA GLU A 432 -15.87 26.48 -35.89
C GLU A 432 -14.91 25.54 -35.14
N GLU A 433 -14.36 26.00 -34.01
CA GLU A 433 -13.53 25.19 -33.11
C GLU A 433 -14.31 24.01 -32.55
N TYR A 434 -15.59 24.21 -32.24
CA TYR A 434 -16.50 23.17 -31.79
C TYR A 434 -16.68 22.07 -32.83
N VAL A 435 -17.00 22.44 -34.07
CA VAL A 435 -17.13 21.47 -35.17
C VAL A 435 -15.81 20.73 -35.38
N ALA A 436 -14.68 21.43 -35.43
CA ALA A 436 -13.37 20.81 -35.63
C ALA A 436 -13.00 19.82 -34.51
N ILE A 437 -13.25 20.16 -33.25
CA ILE A 437 -12.98 19.29 -32.10
C ILE A 437 -13.91 18.07 -32.11
N HIS A 438 -15.21 18.27 -32.38
CA HIS A 438 -16.17 17.17 -32.50
C HIS A 438 -15.81 16.19 -33.62
N GLU A 439 -15.45 16.69 -34.80
CA GLU A 439 -15.04 15.87 -35.95
C GLU A 439 -13.71 15.16 -35.71
N THR A 440 -12.71 15.86 -35.15
CA THR A 440 -11.38 15.30 -34.93
C THR A 440 -11.39 14.19 -33.87
N PHE A 441 -12.23 14.35 -32.84
CA PHE A 441 -12.21 13.46 -31.68
C PHE A 441 -13.42 12.53 -31.59
N ASN A 442 -14.34 12.56 -32.56
CA ASN A 442 -15.60 11.81 -32.55
C ASN A 442 -16.31 11.95 -31.19
N ILE A 443 -16.49 13.19 -30.76
CA ILE A 443 -17.22 13.47 -29.53
C ILE A 443 -18.70 13.27 -29.82
N GLU A 444 -19.21 12.06 -29.54
CA GLU A 444 -20.64 11.82 -29.38
C GLU A 444 -21.03 12.36 -28.00
N LEU A 445 -21.66 13.54 -27.99
CA LEU A 445 -22.24 14.10 -26.77
C LEU A 445 -23.56 13.42 -26.44
#